data_AF-A0AB34H7X8-F1
#
_entry.id   AF-A0AB34H7X8-F1
#
_cell.length_a   1.000
_cell.length_b   1.000
_cell.length_c   1.000
_cell.angle_alpha   90.00
_cell.angle_beta   90.00
_cell.angle_gamma   90.00
#
_symmetry.space_group_name_H-M   'P 1'
#
loop_
_entity.id
_entity.type
_entity.pdbx_description
1 polymer ?
#
loop_
_entity_poly.entity_id
_entity_poly.type
_entity_poly.pdbx_seq_one_letter_code
_entity_poly.pdbx_strand_id
1 'polypeptide(L)'
;MPLRSLVTRNLAIGIGIQNFPEGLAVSLPLRGAGFSTWRAFWYGQLSGMVEPLAGVFGAFAVVLAEPILPYALAFAAGAMVYVIMDDIIPEAHISGNGKLASWASILGFVVMMSLDVGLG
;
A
#
# COMPACT_ATOMS: atom_id res chain seq x y z
N MET A 1 13.69 3.78 26.04
CA MET A 1 12.96 4.87 25.36
C MET A 1 13.49 5.23 23.97
N PRO A 2 14.81 5.31 23.67
CA PRO A 2 15.27 5.74 22.33
C PRO A 2 14.99 4.70 21.21
N LEU A 3 15.11 3.40 21.50
CA LEU A 3 14.87 2.34 20.50
C LEU A 3 13.43 2.33 19.95
N ARG A 4 12.42 2.56 20.79
CA ARG A 4 11.02 2.58 20.33
C ARG A 4 10.76 3.73 19.35
N SER A 5 11.32 4.92 19.60
CA SER A 5 11.15 6.07 18.71
C SER A 5 11.81 5.89 17.34
N LEU A 6 12.91 5.14 17.27
CA LEU A 6 13.61 4.85 16.03
C LEU A 6 12.82 3.86 15.18
N VAL A 7 12.28 2.80 15.80
CA VAL A 7 11.46 1.80 15.12
C VAL A 7 10.19 2.42 14.55
N THR A 8 9.48 3.27 15.32
CA THR A 8 8.26 3.94 14.82
C THR A 8 8.57 4.89 13.66
N ARG A 9 9.70 5.60 13.71
CA ARG A 9 10.13 6.50 12.63
C ARG A 9 10.43 5.73 11.36
N ASN A 10 11.17 4.63 11.47
CA ASN A 10 11.53 3.83 10.30
C ASN A 10 10.30 3.15 9.68
N LEU A 11 9.37 2.65 10.50
CA LEU A 11 8.08 2.13 10.03
C LEU A 11 7.25 3.20 9.32
N ALA A 12 7.16 4.42 9.86
CA ALA A 12 6.45 5.52 9.22
C ALA A 12 7.07 5.89 7.86
N ILE A 13 8.40 5.85 7.74
CA ILE A 13 9.09 6.05 6.47
C ILE A 13 8.78 4.89 5.52
N GLY A 14 8.83 3.64 5.99
CA GLY A 14 8.53 2.45 5.19
C GLY A 14 7.11 2.46 4.63
N ILE A 15 6.12 2.81 5.44
CA ILE A 15 4.72 2.97 5.01
C ILE A 15 4.60 4.10 3.99
N GLY A 16 5.20 5.27 4.28
CA GLY A 16 5.15 6.42 3.38
C GLY A 16 5.74 6.15 1.99
N ILE A 17 6.80 5.33 1.91
CA ILE A 17 7.40 4.95 0.63
C ILE A 17 6.47 4.01 -0.16
N GLN A 18 5.73 3.12 0.49
CA GLN A 18 4.79 2.17 -0.15
C GLN A 18 3.53 2.84 -0.67
N ASN A 19 3.04 3.85 0.05
CA ASN A 19 1.83 4.57 -0.32
C ASN A 19 1.97 5.35 -1.62
N PHE A 20 3.19 5.70 -2.01
CA PHE A 20 3.43 6.40 -3.27
C PHE A 20 3.10 5.51 -4.48
N PRO A 21 3.64 4.28 -4.61
CA PRO A 21 3.15 3.29 -5.57
C PRO A 21 1.64 3.01 -5.51
N GLU A 22 1.04 2.89 -4.32
CA GLU A 22 -0.41 2.65 -4.19
C GLU A 22 -1.25 3.84 -4.70
N GLY A 23 -0.86 5.08 -4.37
CA GLY A 23 -1.51 6.28 -4.89
C GLY A 23 -1.41 6.41 -6.41
N LEU A 24 -0.31 5.94 -7.00
CA LEU A 24 -0.18 5.80 -8.46
C LEU A 24 -1.11 4.71 -9.00
N ALA A 25 -1.23 3.56 -8.33
CA ALA A 25 -2.13 2.48 -8.72
C ALA A 25 -3.61 2.89 -8.70
N VAL A 26 -4.00 3.84 -7.83
CA VAL A 26 -5.37 4.42 -7.83
C VAL A 26 -5.55 5.51 -8.89
N SER A 27 -4.55 6.35 -9.11
CA SER A 27 -4.66 7.50 -10.04
C SER A 27 -4.54 7.12 -11.51
N LEU A 28 -3.75 6.11 -11.87
CA LEU A 28 -3.55 5.70 -13.27
C LEU A 28 -4.82 5.11 -13.92
N PRO A 29 -5.63 4.26 -13.26
CA PRO A 29 -6.91 3.81 -13.80
C PRO A 29 -7.91 4.96 -13.99
N LEU A 30 -7.94 5.93 -13.06
CA LEU A 30 -8.80 7.12 -13.21
C LEU A 30 -8.42 7.95 -14.44
N ARG A 31 -7.13 8.06 -14.73
CA ARG A 31 -6.65 8.70 -15.96
C ARG A 31 -7.07 7.89 -17.20
N GLY A 32 -6.96 6.56 -17.14
CA GLY A 32 -7.44 5.65 -18.18
C GLY A 32 -8.94 5.75 -18.45
N ALA A 33 -9.73 6.01 -17.40
CA ALA A 33 -11.17 6.23 -17.45
C ALA A 33 -11.58 7.62 -18.02
N GLY A 34 -10.63 8.44 -18.45
CA GLY A 34 -10.89 9.72 -19.12
C GLY A 34 -10.80 10.97 -18.23
N PHE A 35 -10.44 10.84 -16.95
CA PHE A 35 -10.23 12.02 -16.09
C PHE A 35 -8.98 12.80 -16.51
N SER A 36 -8.95 14.11 -16.25
CA SER A 36 -7.75 14.91 -16.46
C SER A 36 -6.64 14.51 -15.49
N THR A 37 -5.38 14.64 -15.90
CA THR A 37 -4.20 14.27 -15.09
C THR A 37 -4.26 14.87 -13.68
N TRP A 38 -4.69 16.13 -13.56
CA TRP A 38 -4.79 16.82 -12.27
C TRP A 38 -5.92 16.27 -11.39
N ARG A 39 -7.06 15.88 -11.98
CA ARG A 39 -8.16 15.26 -11.21
C ARG A 39 -7.79 13.85 -10.76
N ALA A 40 -7.20 13.05 -11.64
CA ALA A 40 -6.72 11.71 -11.31
C ALA A 40 -5.68 11.74 -10.19
N PHE A 41 -4.74 12.69 -10.25
CA PHE A 41 -3.76 12.93 -9.19
C PHE A 41 -4.43 13.32 -7.87
N TRP A 42 -5.36 14.28 -7.90
CA TRP A 42 -6.09 14.69 -6.69
C TRP A 42 -6.87 13.56 -6.03
N TYR A 43 -7.54 12.72 -6.80
CA TYR A 43 -8.25 11.56 -6.26
C TYR A 43 -7.29 10.52 -5.68
N GLY A 44 -6.11 10.30 -6.29
CA GLY A 44 -5.07 9.46 -5.73
C GLY A 44 -4.59 9.97 -4.36
N GLN A 45 -4.34 11.28 -4.23
CA GLN A 45 -3.94 11.90 -2.96
C GLN A 45 -5.05 11.81 -1.89
N LEU A 46 -6.31 12.02 -2.29
CA LEU A 46 -7.46 11.91 -1.38
C LEU A 46 -7.63 10.48 -0.86
N SER A 47 -7.36 9.48 -1.70
CA SER A 47 -7.33 8.06 -1.28
C SER A 47 -6.26 7.83 -0.22
N GLY A 48 -5.03 8.31 -0.45
CA GLY A 48 -3.93 8.17 0.52
C GLY A 48 -4.16 8.92 1.84
N MET A 49 -4.99 9.98 1.84
CA MET A 49 -5.35 10.71 3.07
C MET A 49 -6.18 9.88 4.06
N VAL A 50 -6.78 8.78 3.61
CA VAL A 50 -7.55 7.87 4.48
C VAL A 50 -6.65 7.21 5.51
N GLU A 51 -5.40 6.91 5.19
CA GLU A 51 -4.46 6.22 6.07
C GLU A 51 -4.00 7.02 7.29
N PRO A 52 -3.55 8.29 7.20
CA PRO A 52 -3.21 9.06 8.40
C PRO A 52 -4.44 9.28 9.28
N LEU A 53 -5.62 9.46 8.68
CA LEU A 53 -6.88 9.55 9.43
C LEU A 53 -7.15 8.24 10.18
N ALA A 54 -7.16 7.11 9.47
CA ALA A 54 -7.37 5.78 10.05
C ALA A 54 -6.28 5.42 11.08
N GLY A 55 -5.04 5.84 10.87
CA GLY A 55 -3.92 5.64 11.79
C GLY A 55 -4.09 6.41 13.10
N VAL A 56 -4.62 7.64 13.05
CA VAL A 56 -4.97 8.40 14.26
C VAL A 56 -6.09 7.70 15.03
N PHE A 57 -7.18 7.30 14.35
CA PHE A 57 -8.27 6.55 15.01
C PHE A 57 -7.79 5.20 15.54
N GLY A 58 -6.96 4.50 14.77
CA GLY A 58 -6.34 3.22 15.13
C GLY A 58 -5.46 3.36 16.37
N ALA A 59 -4.70 4.44 16.50
CA ALA A 59 -3.88 4.71 17.68
C ALA A 59 -4.72 4.83 18.97
N PHE A 60 -5.95 5.35 18.89
CA PHE A 60 -6.87 5.37 20.03
C PHE A 60 -7.54 4.00 20.26
N ALA A 61 -7.90 3.31 19.19
CA ALA A 61 -8.62 2.03 19.26
C ALA A 61 -7.72 0.84 19.64
N VAL A 62 -6.40 0.93 19.40
CA VAL A 62 -5.45 -0.18 19.58
C VAL A 62 -5.42 -0.67 21.03
N VAL A 63 -5.66 0.20 22.01
CA VAL A 63 -5.68 -0.13 23.44
C VAL A 63 -6.78 -1.15 23.78
N LEU A 64 -7.88 -1.14 23.02
CA LEU A 64 -9.00 -2.08 23.18
C LEU A 64 -8.90 -3.27 22.23
N ALA A 65 -8.27 -3.08 21.07
CA ALA A 65 -8.23 -4.05 19.98
C ALA A 65 -6.97 -4.93 19.95
N GLU A 66 -6.00 -4.74 20.85
CA GLU A 66 -4.73 -5.47 20.86
C GLU A 66 -4.87 -7.01 20.71
N PRO A 67 -5.85 -7.69 21.37
CA PRO A 67 -6.01 -9.14 21.21
C PRO A 67 -6.52 -9.57 19.83
N ILE A 68 -7.32 -8.72 19.16
CA ILE A 68 -7.89 -9.02 17.84
C ILE A 68 -7.02 -8.51 16.69
N LEU A 69 -6.11 -7.58 16.97
CA LEU A 69 -5.22 -6.95 16.01
C LEU A 69 -4.43 -7.94 15.13
N PRO A 70 -3.79 -9.02 15.65
CA PRO A 70 -3.06 -9.95 14.78
C PRO A 70 -3.97 -10.67 13.78
N TYR A 71 -5.21 -10.99 14.17
CA TYR A 71 -6.19 -11.61 13.27
C TYR A 71 -6.70 -10.62 12.23
N ALA A 72 -6.95 -9.36 12.64
CA ALA A 72 -7.37 -8.30 11.73
C ALA A 72 -6.28 -7.97 10.69
N LEU A 73 -5.02 -7.88 11.12
CA LEU A 73 -3.87 -7.66 10.23
C LEU A 73 -3.65 -8.85 9.28
N ALA A 74 -3.77 -10.08 9.77
CA ALA A 74 -3.68 -11.28 8.91
C ALA A 74 -4.81 -11.31 7.86
N PHE A 75 -6.03 -10.92 8.25
CA PHE A 75 -7.16 -10.79 7.33
C PHE A 75 -6.92 -9.70 6.28
N ALA A 76 -6.46 -8.51 6.69
CA ALA A 76 -6.14 -7.42 5.77
C ALA A 76 -5.03 -7.80 4.78
N ALA A 77 -3.97 -8.48 5.26
CA ALA A 77 -2.91 -8.99 4.40
C ALA A 77 -3.43 -10.01 3.38
N GLY A 78 -4.30 -10.93 3.81
CA GLY A 78 -4.94 -11.90 2.92
C GLY A 78 -5.82 -11.24 1.84
N ALA A 79 -6.60 -10.22 2.22
CA ALA A 79 -7.42 -9.46 1.28
C ALA A 79 -6.56 -8.75 0.21
N MET A 80 -5.44 -8.16 0.59
CA MET A 80 -4.52 -7.52 -0.36
C MET A 80 -3.89 -8.54 -1.31
N VAL A 81 -3.51 -9.73 -0.83
CA VAL A 81 -3.02 -10.81 -1.71
C VAL A 81 -4.09 -11.27 -2.70
N TYR A 82 -5.36 -11.38 -2.26
CA TYR A 82 -6.48 -11.73 -3.14
C TYR A 82 -6.65 -10.68 -4.26
N VAL A 83 -6.71 -9.39 -3.92
CA VAL A 83 -6.84 -8.30 -4.92
C VAL A 83 -5.69 -8.31 -5.92
N ILE A 84 -4.46 -8.56 -5.47
CA ILE A 84 -3.30 -8.64 -6.37
C ILE A 84 -3.45 -9.81 -7.36
N MET A 85 -3.89 -10.97 -6.87
CA MET A 85 -3.98 -12.20 -7.67
C MET A 85 -5.18 -12.21 -8.62
N ASP A 86 -6.32 -11.68 -8.18
CA ASP A 86 -7.59 -11.74 -8.91
C ASP A 86 -7.78 -10.53 -9.85
N ASP A 87 -7.32 -9.35 -9.43
CA ASP A 87 -7.50 -8.11 -10.21
C ASP A 87 -6.20 -7.66 -10.89
N ILE A 88 -5.14 -7.38 -10.11
CA ILE A 88 -3.96 -6.65 -10.62
C ILE A 88 -3.15 -7.47 -11.64
N ILE A 89 -2.83 -8.73 -11.32
CA ILE A 89 -2.04 -9.59 -12.22
C ILE A 89 -2.81 -9.94 -13.50
N PRO A 90 -4.10 -10.34 -13.45
CA PRO A 90 -4.88 -10.64 -14.65
C PRO A 90 -5.06 -9.42 -15.55
N GLU A 91 -5.38 -8.25 -14.98
CA GLU A 91 -5.55 -7.00 -15.75
C GLU A 91 -4.28 -6.64 -16.55
N ALA A 92 -3.11 -6.82 -15.94
CA ALA A 92 -1.84 -6.58 -16.61
C ALA A 92 -1.56 -7.54 -17.77
N HIS A 93 -2.03 -8.80 -17.68
CA HIS A 93 -1.95 -9.77 -18.76
C HIS A 93 -2.92 -9.44 -19.90
N ILE A 94 -4.16 -9.07 -19.58
CA ILE A 94 -5.18 -8.66 -20.56
C ILE A 94 -4.72 -7.42 -21.33
N SER A 95 -4.06 -6.49 -20.66
CA SER A 95 -3.48 -5.28 -21.25
C SER A 95 -2.26 -5.52 -22.18
N GLY A 96 -1.88 -6.78 -22.43
CA GLY A 96 -0.77 -7.16 -23.32
C GLY A 96 0.63 -7.02 -22.70
N ASN A 97 0.72 -6.61 -21.43
CA ASN A 97 1.98 -6.33 -20.73
C ASN A 97 2.36 -7.38 -19.69
N GLY A 98 1.74 -8.58 -19.72
CA GLY A 98 1.87 -9.59 -18.68
C GLY A 98 3.31 -9.92 -18.27
N LYS A 99 4.21 -10.13 -19.24
CA LYS A 99 5.63 -10.42 -18.95
C LYS A 99 6.35 -9.26 -18.26
N LEU A 100 6.09 -8.02 -18.70
CA LEU A 100 6.66 -6.81 -18.07
C LEU A 100 6.10 -6.64 -16.66
N ALA A 101 4.80 -6.89 -16.47
CA ALA A 101 4.13 -6.80 -15.18
C ALA A 101 4.66 -7.83 -14.18
N SER A 102 4.91 -9.08 -14.61
CA SER A 102 5.55 -10.09 -13.75
C SER A 102 6.97 -9.70 -13.34
N TRP A 103 7.78 -9.12 -14.24
CA TRP A 103 9.12 -8.65 -13.88
C TRP A 103 9.07 -7.43 -12.96
N ALA A 104 8.15 -6.50 -13.21
CA ALA A 104 7.95 -5.32 -12.38
C ALA A 104 7.42 -5.70 -10.98
N SER A 105 6.55 -6.72 -10.86
CA SER A 105 6.05 -7.19 -9.57
C SER A 105 7.15 -7.88 -8.75
N ILE A 106 8.00 -8.70 -9.37
CA ILE A 106 9.17 -9.28 -8.71
C ILE A 106 10.12 -8.18 -8.24
N LEU A 107 10.43 -7.21 -9.10
CA LEU A 107 11.28 -6.08 -8.74
C LEU A 107 10.69 -5.26 -7.58
N GLY A 108 9.40 -4.93 -7.66
CA GLY A 108 8.69 -4.21 -6.61
C GLY A 108 8.69 -4.96 -5.28
N PHE A 109 8.47 -6.28 -5.33
CA PHE A 109 8.53 -7.15 -4.16
C PHE A 109 9.92 -7.16 -3.52
N VAL A 110 10.98 -7.31 -4.32
CA VAL A 110 12.37 -7.30 -3.83
C VAL A 110 12.74 -5.94 -3.23
N VAL A 111 12.36 -4.85 -3.89
CA VAL A 111 12.58 -3.48 -3.36
C VAL A 111 11.86 -3.33 -2.02
N MET A 112 10.59 -3.74 -1.94
CA MET A 112 9.82 -3.63 -0.71
C MET A 112 10.39 -4.50 0.42
N MET A 113 10.76 -5.75 0.15
CA MET A 113 11.42 -6.62 1.14
C MET A 113 12.77 -6.06 1.59
N SER A 114 13.53 -5.43 0.70
CA SER A 114 14.79 -4.77 1.07
C SER A 114 14.55 -3.55 1.97
N LEU A 115 13.48 -2.78 1.72
CA LEU A 115 13.08 -1.66 2.57
C LEU A 115 12.57 -2.14 3.93
N ASP A 116 11.80 -3.21 3.99
CA ASP A 116 11.31 -3.80 5.24
C ASP A 116 12.47 -4.26 6.13
N VAL A 117 13.41 -5.03 5.58
CA VAL A 117 14.60 -5.50 6.30
C VAL A 117 15.57 -4.36 6.64
N GLY A 118 15.65 -3.33 5.81
CA GLY A 118 16.56 -2.20 5.99
C GLY A 118 16.04 -1.10 6.94
N LEU A 119 14.73 -0.96 7.07
CA LEU A 119 14.07 0.03 7.93
C LEU A 119 13.56 -0.61 9.25
N GLY A 120 13.16 -1.88 9.25
CA GLY A 120 12.79 -2.65 10.44
C GLY A 120 13.97 -3.03 11.32
#